data_AF-A0A1V4SL57-F1
#
_entry.id   AF-A0A1V4SL57-F1
#
_cell.length_a   1.000
_cell.length_b   1.000
_cell.length_c   1.000
_cell.angle_alpha   90.00
_cell.angle_beta   90.00
_cell.angle_gamma   90.00
#
_symmetry.space_group_name_H-M   'P 1'
#
loop_
_entity.id
_entity.type
_entity.pdbx_description
1 polymer ?
#
loop_
_entity_poly.entity_id
_entity_poly.type
_entity_poly.pdbx_seq_one_letter_code
_entity_poly.pdbx_strand_id
1 'polypeptide(L)'
;MRKKTTFRVFLALTLAVFIPAMSFISAAAAAAPPDGIKYEFENGVQNNAEIHTDYVGKTDDGLTFDLTGATCSFIGQKGTSTSVNVNVSQTGLYELIVRYAQPFDKTKKVQYLNVNDSNQGEVSFPYTLSWKEMSAGIVKLNQGTNNIQFESYWGYTFFDYLIVKPADESIAGLNVEKKLVNPNATKEAKALMSYLVDVYGKHILSGQQELCGSHNYEGSEAEFTYIKEKTGKMPAVRGFDFMNYRGNGLLWDDLCAERVIDWYKVKGGIPTVCWHWFSPGNIGKKADNSFYTDSTTFSISKALTSGTAENTALLDDIKVMAGKFKQLQDAGVPVLFRPLHEAEGGWFWWGAQGPENCVKLYRLLYDKFTNEYKLNNLIWVWTSYTYDTSPKWYPGDDVVDILGYDKYNAKDGLPNGSAISSTFYNMVKLANGKKLVTMSENDTIPRVSGLIDERAAWLYFCPWYGWHLTGEQNNPVSWLAEMYKSEYCITLDELPDLETYPINVEPEILYGDLNGDKSIDSIDLALMKKCVLENNQSIKAADLDGSGSVDAIDYSLIKKYLLGQITEFPAGK
;
A
#
# COMPACT_ATOMS: atom_id res chain seq x y z
N MET A 1 55.49 -38.62 -63.91
CA MET A 1 56.91 -38.55 -63.48
C MET A 1 57.03 -37.74 -62.19
N ARG A 2 57.58 -38.36 -61.14
CA ARG A 2 58.23 -37.80 -59.93
C ARG A 2 57.59 -36.62 -59.15
N LYS A 3 57.12 -36.98 -57.95
CA LYS A 3 57.22 -36.32 -56.63
C LYS A 3 57.78 -34.89 -56.58
N LYS A 4 57.05 -34.00 -55.91
CA LYS A 4 57.61 -33.08 -54.91
C LYS A 4 56.67 -32.94 -53.71
N THR A 5 57.26 -33.21 -52.56
CA THR A 5 56.75 -33.10 -51.19
C THR A 5 56.71 -31.63 -50.77
N THR A 6 55.68 -31.20 -50.05
CA THR A 6 55.76 -29.99 -49.21
C THR A 6 54.99 -30.18 -47.90
N PHE A 7 55.75 -30.02 -46.83
CA PHE A 7 55.36 -30.06 -45.42
C PHE A 7 54.29 -28.99 -45.11
N ARG A 8 53.26 -29.35 -44.32
CA ARG A 8 52.37 -28.40 -43.65
C ARG A 8 52.93 -28.13 -42.26
N VAL A 9 53.29 -26.87 -41.97
CA VAL A 9 53.56 -26.36 -40.63
C VAL A 9 52.30 -25.66 -40.15
N PHE A 10 51.70 -26.16 -39.07
CA PHE A 10 50.64 -25.47 -38.33
C PHE A 10 51.31 -24.48 -37.35
N LEU A 11 51.06 -23.19 -37.54
CA LEU A 11 51.42 -22.15 -36.58
C LEU A 11 50.21 -21.92 -35.66
N ALA A 12 50.30 -22.37 -34.41
CA ALA A 12 49.32 -22.07 -33.37
C ALA A 12 49.63 -20.68 -32.80
N LEU A 13 48.75 -19.70 -33.04
CA LEU A 13 48.74 -18.44 -32.29
C LEU A 13 48.02 -18.68 -30.96
N THR A 14 48.79 -18.71 -29.86
CA THR A 14 48.25 -18.61 -28.50
C THR A 14 47.97 -17.13 -28.19
N LEU A 15 46.70 -16.75 -28.12
CA LEU A 15 46.26 -15.50 -27.49
C LEU A 15 46.36 -15.67 -25.97
N ALA A 16 47.29 -14.95 -25.34
CA ALA A 16 47.33 -14.79 -23.89
C ALA A 16 46.29 -13.73 -23.48
N VAL A 17 45.19 -14.17 -22.86
CA VAL A 17 44.24 -13.30 -22.19
C VAL A 17 44.77 -13.06 -20.76
N PHE A 18 45.11 -11.82 -20.44
CA PHE A 18 45.35 -11.39 -19.06
C PHE A 18 44.01 -11.32 -18.33
N ILE A 19 43.73 -12.32 -17.50
CA ILE A 19 42.66 -12.27 -16.50
C ILE A 19 43.25 -11.59 -15.26
N PRO A 20 42.73 -10.44 -14.78
CA PRO A 20 43.12 -9.94 -13.47
C PRO A 20 42.58 -10.90 -12.42
N ALA A 21 43.48 -11.43 -11.60
CA ALA A 21 43.14 -12.29 -10.47
C ALA A 21 42.29 -11.50 -9.46
N MET A 22 40.97 -11.69 -9.50
CA MET A 22 40.11 -11.34 -8.38
C MET A 22 40.38 -12.34 -7.25
N SER A 23 40.94 -11.82 -6.17
CA SER A 23 41.09 -12.53 -4.91
C SER A 23 39.71 -12.90 -4.36
N PHE A 24 39.29 -14.16 -4.54
CA PHE A 24 38.12 -14.69 -3.85
C PHE A 24 38.47 -14.87 -2.36
N ILE A 25 38.11 -13.88 -1.55
CA ILE A 25 37.96 -14.11 -0.12
C ILE A 25 36.60 -14.79 0.05
N SER A 26 36.63 -16.08 0.37
CA SER A 26 35.49 -16.79 0.95
C SER A 26 35.22 -16.20 2.32
N ALA A 27 34.40 -15.15 2.37
CA ALA A 27 33.76 -14.73 3.60
C ALA A 27 32.56 -15.65 3.80
N ALA A 28 32.55 -16.42 4.89
CA ALA A 28 31.33 -17.02 5.38
C ALA A 28 30.29 -15.89 5.53
N ALA A 29 29.19 -15.99 4.78
CA ALA A 29 28.21 -14.92 4.69
C ALA A 29 27.50 -14.77 6.04
N ALA A 30 27.95 -13.79 6.84
CA ALA A 30 27.20 -13.34 7.99
C ALA A 30 25.86 -12.76 7.51
N ALA A 31 24.80 -12.91 8.31
CA ALA A 31 23.60 -12.11 8.13
C ALA A 31 23.99 -10.63 8.11
N ALA A 32 23.33 -9.82 7.26
CA ALA A 32 23.56 -8.38 7.27
C ALA A 32 23.38 -7.86 8.70
N PRO A 33 24.32 -7.05 9.23
CA PRO A 33 24.20 -6.53 10.59
C PRO A 33 22.89 -5.73 10.73
N PRO A 34 22.31 -5.61 11.94
CA PRO A 34 21.09 -4.83 12.16
C PRO A 34 21.17 -3.39 11.63
N ASP A 35 22.37 -2.80 11.67
CA ASP A 35 22.64 -1.43 11.19
C ASP A 35 22.81 -1.34 9.66
N GLY A 36 22.80 -2.47 8.95
CA GLY A 36 22.94 -2.57 7.50
C GLY A 36 24.35 -2.50 6.96
N ILE A 37 24.48 -2.72 5.64
CA ILE A 37 25.74 -2.63 4.89
C ILE A 37 25.68 -1.39 4.00
N LYS A 38 26.73 -0.56 4.06
CA LYS A 38 26.86 0.66 3.25
C LYS A 38 27.51 0.39 1.90
N TYR A 39 26.99 1.03 0.86
CA TYR A 39 27.46 1.00 -0.52
C TYR A 39 27.50 2.42 -1.07
N GLU A 40 28.68 2.88 -1.48
CA GLU A 40 28.90 4.24 -1.99
C GLU A 40 28.52 4.32 -3.49
N PHE A 41 27.75 5.33 -3.89
CA PHE A 41 27.24 5.43 -5.26
C PHE A 41 28.33 5.72 -6.29
N GLU A 42 29.39 6.45 -5.94
CA GLU A 42 30.52 6.75 -6.80
C GLU A 42 31.34 5.52 -7.19
N ASN A 43 31.26 4.43 -6.41
CA ASN A 43 31.86 3.13 -6.72
C ASN A 43 30.96 2.26 -7.62
N GLY A 44 29.78 2.77 -7.95
CA GLY A 44 28.75 2.13 -8.74
C GLY A 44 28.84 2.37 -10.25
N VAL A 45 27.79 1.98 -10.97
CA VAL A 45 27.66 2.24 -12.42
C VAL A 45 26.94 3.56 -12.62
N GLN A 46 27.55 4.44 -13.42
CA GLN A 46 27.00 5.73 -13.81
C GLN A 46 26.56 5.70 -15.26
N ASN A 47 25.32 6.09 -15.53
CA ASN A 47 24.82 6.34 -16.88
C ASN A 47 24.58 7.85 -17.02
N ASN A 48 25.53 8.56 -17.63
CA ASN A 48 25.51 10.02 -17.79
C ASN A 48 25.31 10.81 -16.47
N ALA A 49 25.53 10.18 -15.32
CA ALA A 49 25.58 10.85 -14.02
C ALA A 49 26.98 11.45 -13.78
N GLU A 50 27.03 12.55 -13.04
CA GLU A 50 28.27 13.24 -12.71
C GLU A 50 28.77 12.81 -11.33
N ILE A 51 30.09 12.68 -11.15
CA ILE A 51 30.69 12.43 -9.84
C ILE A 51 31.29 13.74 -9.31
N HIS A 52 30.93 14.09 -8.08
CA HIS A 52 31.41 15.27 -7.39
C HIS A 52 32.08 14.87 -6.06
N THR A 53 33.18 15.54 -5.70
CA THR A 53 33.86 15.35 -4.40
C THR A 53 33.97 16.68 -3.69
N ASP A 54 33.67 16.69 -2.40
CA ASP A 54 33.70 17.90 -1.56
C ASP A 54 32.95 19.09 -2.18
N TYR A 55 31.73 18.83 -2.64
CA TYR A 55 30.98 19.77 -3.48
C TYR A 55 30.28 20.86 -2.68
N VAL A 56 30.43 22.10 -3.13
CA VAL A 56 29.66 23.24 -2.64
C VAL A 56 28.98 23.90 -3.84
N GLY A 57 27.66 24.02 -3.77
CA GLY A 57 26.84 24.56 -4.86
C GLY A 57 25.96 25.72 -4.41
N LYS A 58 25.25 26.28 -5.39
CA LYS A 58 24.22 27.31 -5.15
C LYS A 58 22.93 26.94 -5.85
N THR A 59 21.81 27.21 -5.18
CA THR A 59 20.47 27.10 -5.75
C THR A 59 20.17 28.31 -6.64
N ASP A 60 19.11 28.23 -7.45
CA ASP A 60 18.67 29.33 -8.33
C ASP A 60 18.29 30.60 -7.55
N ASP A 61 17.81 30.46 -6.31
CA ASP A 61 17.52 31.56 -5.37
C ASP A 61 18.77 32.03 -4.58
N GLY A 62 19.95 31.52 -4.89
CA GLY A 62 21.24 31.99 -4.37
C GLY A 62 21.64 31.41 -3.00
N LEU A 63 20.90 30.43 -2.48
CA LEU A 63 21.28 29.73 -1.25
C LEU A 63 22.45 28.81 -1.50
N THR A 64 23.40 28.75 -0.57
CA THR A 64 24.54 27.83 -0.65
C THR A 64 24.14 26.49 -0.03
N PHE A 65 24.48 25.39 -0.71
CA PHE A 65 24.39 24.05 -0.15
C PHE A 65 25.78 23.43 -0.13
N ASP A 66 26.10 22.78 0.99
CA ASP A 66 27.43 22.23 1.28
C ASP A 66 27.31 20.72 1.44
N LEU A 67 27.92 20.00 0.50
CA LEU A 67 27.97 18.55 0.41
C LEU A 67 29.40 18.03 0.63
N THR A 68 30.24 18.80 1.35
CA THR A 68 31.61 18.40 1.69
C THR A 68 31.67 17.20 2.63
N GLY A 69 32.83 16.51 2.64
CA GLY A 69 33.05 15.29 3.41
C GLY A 69 32.52 14.02 2.75
N ALA A 70 32.23 14.05 1.45
CA ALA A 70 31.72 12.95 0.66
C ALA A 70 32.15 13.05 -0.82
N THR A 71 32.20 11.90 -1.49
CA THR A 71 32.14 11.80 -2.95
C THR A 71 30.74 11.29 -3.31
N CYS A 72 30.09 11.86 -4.30
CA CYS A 72 28.69 11.56 -4.59
C CYS A 72 28.41 11.54 -6.09
N SER A 73 27.32 10.86 -6.46
CA SER A 73 26.75 10.86 -7.81
C SER A 73 25.63 11.90 -7.93
N PHE A 74 25.59 12.63 -9.03
CA PHE A 74 24.52 13.55 -9.39
C PHE A 74 23.81 13.08 -10.66
N ILE A 75 22.50 12.84 -10.55
CA ILE A 75 21.63 12.60 -11.71
C ILE A 75 20.90 13.90 -12.05
N GLY A 76 21.16 14.45 -13.24
CA GLY A 76 20.71 15.80 -13.60
C GLY A 76 19.45 15.86 -14.45
N GLN A 77 19.28 14.94 -15.41
CA GLN A 77 18.24 15.05 -16.44
C GLN A 77 17.69 13.69 -16.87
N LYS A 78 16.63 13.66 -17.68
CA LYS A 78 16.05 12.41 -18.23
C LYS A 78 17.15 11.59 -18.91
N GLY A 79 17.17 10.28 -18.65
CA GLY A 79 18.17 9.35 -19.19
C GLY A 79 19.49 9.30 -18.43
N THR A 80 19.58 9.98 -17.27
CA THR A 80 20.69 9.81 -16.32
C THR A 80 20.30 8.82 -15.21
N SER A 81 21.23 7.99 -14.77
CA SER A 81 21.03 7.09 -13.63
C SER A 81 22.33 6.77 -12.90
N THR A 82 22.20 6.37 -11.64
CA THR A 82 23.29 5.87 -10.80
C THR A 82 22.87 4.57 -10.12
N SER A 83 23.78 3.61 -9.98
CA SER A 83 23.45 2.32 -9.37
C SER A 83 24.60 1.69 -8.62
N VAL A 84 24.29 0.89 -7.60
CA VAL A 84 25.25 0.10 -6.83
C VAL A 84 24.86 -1.37 -6.84
N ASN A 85 25.87 -2.25 -6.91
CA ASN A 85 25.67 -3.68 -6.73
C ASN A 85 25.78 -4.04 -5.25
N VAL A 86 24.67 -4.49 -4.68
CA VAL A 86 24.58 -4.88 -3.27
C VAL A 86 24.59 -6.40 -3.15
N ASN A 87 25.24 -6.94 -2.12
CA ASN A 87 25.28 -8.38 -1.89
C ASN A 87 24.53 -8.73 -0.60
N VAL A 88 23.58 -9.65 -0.68
CA VAL A 88 22.82 -10.14 0.47
C VAL A 88 22.98 -11.65 0.65
N SER A 89 23.08 -12.11 1.89
CA SER A 89 23.36 -13.51 2.22
C SER A 89 22.15 -14.44 2.07
N GLN A 90 20.94 -13.89 2.01
CA GLN A 90 19.70 -14.64 1.83
C GLN A 90 18.68 -13.84 1.03
N THR A 91 17.80 -14.54 0.30
CA THR A 91 16.67 -13.90 -0.36
C THR A 91 15.66 -13.42 0.68
N GLY A 92 15.26 -12.16 0.62
CA GLY A 92 14.35 -11.57 1.60
C GLY A 92 13.96 -10.14 1.26
N LEU A 93 13.19 -9.51 2.15
CA LEU A 93 12.86 -8.09 2.07
C LEU A 93 13.93 -7.28 2.80
N TYR A 94 14.38 -6.21 2.17
CA TYR A 94 15.41 -5.32 2.69
C TYR A 94 14.93 -3.88 2.60
N GLU A 95 15.16 -3.12 3.67
CA GLU A 95 15.00 -1.68 3.66
C GLU A 95 16.24 -1.02 3.07
N LEU A 96 16.01 -0.11 2.15
CA LEU A 96 17.01 0.73 1.52
C LEU A 96 17.02 2.08 2.21
N ILE A 97 18.13 2.47 2.85
CA ILE A 97 18.31 3.82 3.41
C ILE A 97 19.31 4.55 2.52
N VAL A 98 18.89 5.66 1.93
CA VAL A 98 19.72 6.46 1.02
C VAL A 98 20.11 7.76 1.69
N ARG A 99 21.40 8.12 1.59
CA ARG A 99 21.88 9.46 1.89
C ARG A 99 21.92 10.28 0.62
N TYR A 100 21.18 11.38 0.61
CA TYR A 100 20.96 12.19 -0.59
C TYR A 100 21.00 13.68 -0.27
N ALA A 101 21.06 14.49 -1.31
CA ALA A 101 20.68 15.90 -1.26
C ALA A 101 19.93 16.30 -2.54
N GLN A 102 18.81 17.02 -2.39
CA GLN A 102 18.19 17.73 -3.49
C GLN A 102 17.94 19.18 -3.06
N PRO A 103 18.76 20.13 -3.55
CA PRO A 103 18.66 21.54 -3.19
C PRO A 103 17.86 22.36 -4.21
N PHE A 104 17.22 21.74 -5.19
CA PHE A 104 16.68 22.46 -6.35
C PHE A 104 15.16 22.68 -6.29
N ASP A 105 14.41 21.85 -5.57
CA ASP A 105 12.95 21.97 -5.46
C ASP A 105 12.51 22.08 -4.01
N LYS A 106 11.87 23.19 -3.66
CA LYS A 106 11.41 23.46 -2.29
C LYS A 106 10.35 22.48 -1.81
N THR A 107 9.75 21.69 -2.71
CA THR A 107 8.83 20.61 -2.38
C THR A 107 9.56 19.28 -2.36
N LYS A 108 9.89 18.74 -3.54
CA LYS A 108 10.50 17.42 -3.72
C LYS A 108 11.10 17.26 -5.12
N LYS A 109 11.99 16.29 -5.29
CA LYS A 109 12.31 15.66 -6.59
C LYS A 109 11.95 14.19 -6.55
N VAL A 110 11.49 13.63 -7.66
CA VAL A 110 11.07 12.23 -7.74
C VAL A 110 12.00 11.47 -8.68
N GLN A 111 12.43 10.28 -8.30
CA GLN A 111 13.22 9.37 -9.13
C GLN A 111 12.55 8.00 -9.20
N TYR A 112 12.85 7.22 -10.23
CA TYR A 112 12.47 5.80 -10.25
C TYR A 112 13.50 4.97 -9.49
N LEU A 113 13.03 4.02 -8.71
CA LEU A 113 13.85 2.97 -8.12
C LEU A 113 13.74 1.72 -8.99
N ASN A 114 14.87 1.21 -9.48
CA ASN A 114 14.94 -0.05 -10.21
C ASN A 114 15.79 -1.05 -9.42
N VAL A 115 15.34 -2.31 -9.34
CA VAL A 115 16.05 -3.43 -8.71
C VAL A 115 16.21 -4.53 -9.76
N ASN A 116 17.45 -4.86 -10.10
CA ASN A 116 17.76 -5.82 -11.18
C ASN A 116 16.98 -5.50 -12.48
N ASP A 117 16.99 -4.23 -12.88
CA ASP A 117 16.24 -3.67 -14.02
C ASP A 117 14.71 -3.68 -13.91
N SER A 118 14.13 -4.19 -12.81
CA SER A 118 12.70 -4.10 -12.54
C SER A 118 12.33 -2.81 -11.81
N ASN A 119 11.40 -2.04 -12.36
CA ASN A 119 10.91 -0.82 -11.73
C ASN A 119 10.09 -1.14 -10.47
N GLN A 120 10.49 -0.55 -9.35
CA GLN A 120 9.87 -0.73 -8.03
C GLN A 120 8.90 0.39 -7.64
N GLY A 121 8.72 1.38 -8.52
CA GLY A 121 7.94 2.58 -8.27
C GLY A 121 8.79 3.85 -8.12
N GLU A 122 8.14 4.89 -7.62
CA GLU A 122 8.71 6.22 -7.45
C GLU A 122 9.22 6.44 -6.02
N VAL A 123 10.37 7.12 -5.90
CA VAL A 123 10.93 7.58 -4.63
C VAL A 123 10.98 9.10 -4.64
N SER A 124 10.29 9.71 -3.67
CA SER A 124 10.21 11.16 -3.50
C SER A 124 11.28 11.64 -2.53
N PHE A 125 12.14 12.54 -2.96
CA PHE A 125 13.25 13.13 -2.23
C PHE A 125 12.91 14.56 -1.78
N PRO A 126 12.66 14.79 -0.48
CA PRO A 126 12.34 16.13 0.05
C PRO A 126 13.48 17.13 -0.06
N TYR A 127 13.15 18.42 -0.06
CA TYR A 127 14.13 19.52 -0.12
C TYR A 127 15.17 19.45 0.99
N THR A 128 16.44 19.60 0.64
CA THR A 128 17.53 19.73 1.60
C THR A 128 18.72 20.50 1.03
N LEU A 129 19.37 21.31 1.88
CA LEU A 129 20.61 22.05 1.57
C LEU A 129 21.87 21.34 2.10
N SER A 130 21.70 20.20 2.77
CA SER A 130 22.77 19.38 3.31
C SER A 130 22.41 17.90 3.16
N TRP A 131 23.36 17.02 3.43
CA TRP A 131 23.09 15.58 3.42
C TRP A 131 21.97 15.19 4.37
N LYS A 132 21.03 14.38 3.86
CA LYS A 132 19.94 13.79 4.64
C LYS A 132 19.83 12.30 4.32
N GLU A 133 19.56 11.51 5.34
CA GLU A 133 19.17 10.11 5.16
C GLU A 133 17.65 9.97 5.13
N MET A 134 17.17 9.05 4.30
CA MET A 134 15.78 8.62 4.31
C MET A 134 15.66 7.17 3.83
N SER A 135 14.55 6.51 4.17
CA SER A 135 14.19 5.26 3.53
C SER A 135 13.82 5.52 2.06
N ALA A 136 14.48 4.83 1.14
CA ALA A 136 14.10 4.73 -0.27
C ALA A 136 13.07 3.62 -0.53
N GLY A 137 12.61 2.97 0.55
CA GLY A 137 11.60 1.94 0.55
C GLY A 137 12.15 0.54 0.80
N ILE A 138 11.25 -0.44 0.74
CA ILE A 138 11.52 -1.84 1.06
C ILE A 138 11.29 -2.68 -0.19
N VAL A 139 12.30 -3.47 -0.54
CA VAL A 139 12.30 -4.28 -1.77
C VAL A 139 12.75 -5.70 -1.49
N LYS A 140 12.31 -6.65 -2.31
CA LYS A 140 12.88 -7.99 -2.28
C LYS A 140 14.24 -7.99 -2.98
N LEU A 141 15.24 -8.54 -2.30
CA LEU A 141 16.55 -8.85 -2.87
C LEU A 141 16.75 -10.36 -2.91
N ASN A 142 17.37 -10.87 -3.98
CA ASN A 142 17.73 -12.28 -4.09
C ASN A 142 19.08 -12.54 -3.41
N GLN A 143 19.30 -13.73 -2.87
CA GLN A 143 20.62 -14.12 -2.37
C GLN A 143 21.71 -13.86 -3.43
N GLY A 144 22.81 -13.26 -3.00
CA GLY A 144 23.90 -12.83 -3.87
C GLY A 144 23.78 -11.36 -4.29
N THR A 145 24.28 -11.07 -5.49
CA THR A 145 24.37 -9.69 -6.01
C THR A 145 23.05 -9.23 -6.60
N ASN A 146 22.62 -8.02 -6.23
CA ASN A 146 21.49 -7.30 -6.80
C ASN A 146 21.92 -5.90 -7.20
N ASN A 147 21.46 -5.38 -8.33
CA ASN A 147 21.68 -3.99 -8.73
C ASN A 147 20.56 -3.11 -8.18
N ILE A 148 20.91 -2.03 -7.48
CA ILE A 148 19.98 -1.00 -7.01
C ILE A 148 20.28 0.28 -7.76
N GLN A 149 19.32 0.77 -8.53
CA GLN A 149 19.48 1.92 -9.40
C GLN A 149 18.44 3.00 -9.08
N PHE A 150 18.91 4.25 -9.01
CA PHE A 150 18.06 5.43 -9.13
C PHE A 150 18.17 5.99 -10.54
N GLU A 151 17.04 5.99 -11.25
CA GLU A 151 16.91 6.57 -12.58
C GLU A 151 16.17 7.89 -12.51
N SER A 152 16.69 8.87 -13.23
CA SER A 152 16.11 10.21 -13.28
C SER A 152 14.67 10.18 -13.83
N TYR A 153 13.71 10.49 -12.96
CA TYR A 153 12.37 10.87 -13.39
C TYR A 153 12.29 12.40 -13.50
N TRP A 154 12.45 13.10 -12.38
CA TRP A 154 12.60 14.56 -12.35
C TRP A 154 14.07 14.99 -12.35
N GLY A 155 15.00 14.10 -11.97
CA GLY A 155 16.44 14.38 -11.89
C GLY A 155 16.79 15.37 -10.78
N TYR A 156 17.90 16.07 -10.96
CA TYR A 156 18.45 17.07 -10.04
C TYR A 156 18.57 16.56 -8.60
N THR A 157 19.23 15.43 -8.40
CA THR A 157 19.43 14.85 -7.05
C THR A 157 20.85 14.27 -6.91
N PHE A 158 21.49 14.56 -5.78
CA PHE A 158 22.77 14.00 -5.36
C PHE A 158 22.57 12.77 -4.48
N PHE A 159 23.40 11.76 -4.68
CA PHE A 159 23.39 10.48 -3.99
C PHE A 159 24.79 10.16 -3.47
N ASP A 160 24.92 10.03 -2.16
CA ASP A 160 26.18 9.70 -1.47
C ASP A 160 26.29 8.16 -1.35
N TYR A 161 25.52 7.57 -0.43
CA TYR A 161 25.49 6.12 -0.25
C TYR A 161 24.10 5.54 -0.08
N LEU A 162 24.06 4.22 -0.17
CA LEU A 162 22.96 3.34 0.16
C LEU A 162 23.35 2.42 1.33
N ILE A 163 22.54 2.38 2.38
CA ILE A 163 22.59 1.33 3.41
C ILE A 163 21.49 0.32 3.12
N VAL A 164 21.85 -0.96 3.11
CA VAL A 164 20.92 -2.08 2.92
C VAL A 164 20.85 -2.88 4.21
N LYS A 165 19.66 -2.99 4.81
CA LYS A 165 19.42 -3.79 6.01
C LYS A 165 18.15 -4.64 5.87
N PRO A 166 18.02 -5.78 6.58
CA PRO A 166 16.79 -6.55 6.57
C PRO A 166 15.57 -5.68 6.93
N ALA A 167 14.43 -5.91 6.27
CA ALA A 167 13.19 -5.23 6.63
C ALA A 167 12.69 -5.71 8.00
N ASP A 168 12.01 -4.82 8.72
CA ASP A 168 11.39 -5.13 10.00
C ASP A 168 10.32 -6.23 9.84
N GLU A 169 10.30 -7.21 10.75
CA GLU A 169 9.34 -8.33 10.69
C GLU A 169 7.88 -7.87 10.75
N SER A 170 7.60 -6.76 11.45
CA SER A 170 6.26 -6.16 11.51
C SER A 170 5.77 -5.69 10.13
N ILE A 171 6.69 -5.37 9.22
CA ILE A 171 6.39 -4.98 7.84
C ILE A 171 6.43 -6.19 6.90
N ALA A 172 7.46 -7.02 7.04
CA ALA A 172 7.68 -8.17 6.15
C ALA A 172 6.64 -9.28 6.33
N GLY A 173 6.08 -9.44 7.53
CA GLY A 173 5.15 -10.51 7.86
C GLY A 173 3.71 -10.28 7.37
N LEU A 174 3.31 -9.04 7.08
CA LEU A 174 1.94 -8.67 6.67
C LEU A 174 0.84 -9.22 7.62
N ASN A 175 1.13 -9.24 8.92
CA ASN A 175 0.26 -9.79 9.95
C ASN A 175 -0.80 -8.77 10.39
N VAL A 176 -1.91 -8.70 9.66
CA VAL A 176 -3.04 -7.81 9.96
C VAL A 176 -4.07 -8.55 10.82
N GLU A 177 -4.59 -7.89 11.87
CA GLU A 177 -5.66 -8.44 12.70
C GLU A 177 -7.00 -8.47 11.94
N LYS A 178 -7.83 -9.50 12.20
CA LYS A 178 -9.21 -9.61 11.67
C LYS A 178 -10.19 -8.69 12.39
N LYS A 179 -9.83 -7.42 12.56
CA LYS A 179 -10.55 -6.46 13.39
C LYS A 179 -10.80 -5.17 12.62
N LEU A 180 -12.07 -4.77 12.61
CA LEU A 180 -12.50 -3.47 12.11
C LEU A 180 -12.34 -2.39 13.18
N VAL A 181 -12.07 -1.16 12.77
CA VAL A 181 -11.99 0.02 13.65
C VAL A 181 -13.32 0.33 14.34
N ASN A 182 -14.44 -0.01 13.68
CA ASN A 182 -15.76 0.08 14.29
C ASN A 182 -16.07 -1.19 15.13
N PRO A 183 -16.14 -1.10 16.48
CA PRO A 183 -16.43 -2.26 17.32
C PRO A 183 -17.85 -2.82 17.11
N ASN A 184 -18.77 -1.98 16.64
CA ASN A 184 -20.16 -2.34 16.39
C ASN A 184 -20.39 -2.85 14.97
N ALA A 185 -19.34 -3.11 14.19
CA ALA A 185 -19.46 -3.55 12.81
C ALA A 185 -20.40 -4.76 12.66
N THR A 186 -21.18 -4.77 11.57
CA THR A 186 -22.13 -5.86 11.30
C THR A 186 -21.41 -7.18 11.09
N LYS A 187 -22.15 -8.30 11.19
CA LYS A 187 -21.59 -9.63 10.94
C LYS A 187 -21.01 -9.75 9.53
N GLU A 188 -21.65 -9.13 8.54
CA GLU A 188 -21.21 -9.19 7.14
C GLU A 188 -19.92 -8.38 6.92
N ALA A 189 -19.79 -7.21 7.55
CA ALA A 189 -18.55 -6.44 7.50
C ALA A 189 -17.38 -7.19 8.17
N LYS A 190 -17.65 -7.83 9.33
CA LYS A 190 -16.66 -8.68 10.02
C LYS A 190 -16.28 -9.92 9.20
N ALA A 191 -17.24 -10.55 8.54
CA ALA A 191 -17.01 -11.71 7.67
C ALA A 191 -16.17 -11.32 6.46
N LEU A 192 -16.50 -10.20 5.80
CA LEU A 192 -15.71 -9.65 4.71
C LEU A 192 -14.28 -9.32 5.15
N MET A 193 -14.09 -8.61 6.27
CA MET A 193 -12.74 -8.32 6.78
C MET A 193 -11.95 -9.59 7.10
N SER A 194 -12.59 -10.61 7.71
CA SER A 194 -11.95 -11.90 7.97
C SER A 194 -11.43 -12.55 6.68
N TYR A 195 -12.24 -12.54 5.61
CA TYR A 195 -11.85 -13.07 4.30
C TYR A 195 -10.70 -12.26 3.69
N LEU A 196 -10.79 -10.92 3.69
CA LEU A 196 -9.76 -10.05 3.12
C LEU A 196 -8.40 -10.27 3.80
N VAL A 197 -8.38 -10.43 5.13
CA VAL A 197 -7.16 -10.76 5.88
C VAL A 197 -6.64 -12.16 5.53
N ASP A 198 -7.51 -13.16 5.35
CA ASP A 198 -7.09 -14.53 5.04
C ASP A 198 -6.39 -14.66 3.68
N VAL A 199 -6.81 -13.85 2.69
CA VAL A 199 -6.22 -13.84 1.35
C VAL A 199 -5.03 -12.89 1.21
N TYR A 200 -4.90 -11.90 2.10
CA TYR A 200 -3.81 -10.92 2.07
C TYR A 200 -2.44 -11.61 2.18
N GLY A 201 -1.51 -11.22 1.31
CA GLY A 201 -0.19 -11.88 1.22
C GLY A 201 -0.16 -13.18 0.42
N LYS A 202 -1.32 -13.75 0.05
CA LYS A 202 -1.42 -15.05 -0.65
C LYS A 202 -2.00 -14.94 -2.05
N HIS A 203 -2.98 -14.05 -2.22
CA HIS A 203 -3.67 -13.82 -3.48
C HIS A 203 -3.95 -12.32 -3.66
N ILE A 204 -4.27 -11.95 -4.89
CA ILE A 204 -4.83 -10.64 -5.25
C ILE A 204 -6.27 -10.81 -5.72
N LEU A 205 -7.19 -9.98 -5.24
CA LEU A 205 -8.57 -9.98 -5.74
C LEU A 205 -8.65 -9.16 -7.02
N SER A 206 -9.28 -9.71 -8.06
CA SER A 206 -9.57 -8.96 -9.28
C SER A 206 -10.64 -7.91 -9.03
N GLY A 207 -10.42 -6.67 -9.47
CA GLY A 207 -11.41 -5.61 -9.36
C GLY A 207 -11.59 -4.82 -10.65
N GLN A 208 -12.72 -4.13 -10.74
CA GLN A 208 -13.05 -3.23 -11.84
C GLN A 208 -14.04 -2.14 -11.40
N GLN A 209 -13.74 -0.87 -11.71
CA GLN A 209 -14.68 0.22 -11.55
C GLN A 209 -15.74 0.18 -12.66
N GLU A 210 -17.02 0.32 -12.32
CA GLU A 210 -18.08 0.52 -13.32
C GLU A 210 -18.07 1.95 -13.88
N LEU A 211 -18.63 2.15 -15.08
CA LEU A 211 -18.88 3.49 -15.59
C LEU A 211 -19.79 4.30 -14.63
N CYS A 212 -19.22 5.36 -14.04
CA CYS A 212 -19.95 6.23 -13.10
C CYS A 212 -20.95 7.15 -13.83
N GLY A 213 -22.12 7.37 -13.22
CA GLY A 213 -23.05 8.45 -13.61
C GLY A 213 -23.85 8.26 -14.89
N SER A 214 -23.84 7.05 -15.43
CA SER A 214 -24.81 6.63 -16.44
C SER A 214 -26.13 6.24 -15.77
N HIS A 215 -27.24 6.81 -16.24
CA HIS A 215 -28.59 6.32 -15.93
C HIS A 215 -28.93 5.04 -16.73
N ASN A 216 -28.04 4.63 -17.65
CA ASN A 216 -28.19 3.41 -18.44
C ASN A 216 -27.43 2.24 -17.78
N TYR A 217 -28.19 1.25 -17.32
CA TYR A 217 -27.68 -0.02 -16.78
C TYR A 217 -26.72 -0.73 -17.74
N GLU A 218 -26.95 -0.68 -19.05
CA GLU A 218 -26.04 -1.31 -20.03
C GLU A 218 -24.64 -0.70 -19.98
N GLY A 219 -24.56 0.62 -19.74
CA GLY A 219 -23.28 1.31 -19.58
C GLY A 219 -22.51 0.84 -18.33
N SER A 220 -23.22 0.56 -17.24
CA SER A 220 -22.59 0.06 -16.00
C SER A 220 -22.07 -1.38 -16.12
N GLU A 221 -22.51 -2.15 -17.12
CA GLU A 221 -22.09 -3.54 -17.36
C GLU A 221 -21.01 -3.67 -18.45
N ALA A 222 -20.64 -2.57 -19.12
CA ALA A 222 -19.77 -2.61 -20.29
C ALA A 222 -18.37 -3.17 -19.98
N GLU A 223 -17.73 -2.69 -18.93
CA GLU A 223 -16.42 -3.17 -18.48
C GLU A 223 -16.45 -4.66 -18.09
N PHE A 224 -17.50 -5.09 -17.39
CA PHE A 224 -17.66 -6.47 -16.94
C PHE A 224 -17.91 -7.43 -18.09
N THR A 225 -18.74 -7.01 -19.05
CA THR A 225 -18.96 -7.75 -20.31
C THR A 225 -17.66 -7.91 -21.07
N TYR A 226 -16.88 -6.83 -21.21
CA TYR A 226 -15.57 -6.87 -21.85
C TYR A 226 -14.61 -7.86 -21.16
N ILE A 227 -14.49 -7.81 -19.83
CA ILE A 227 -13.65 -8.75 -19.08
C ILE A 227 -14.12 -10.18 -19.31
N LYS A 228 -15.42 -10.45 -19.25
CA LYS A 228 -15.97 -11.79 -19.49
C LYS A 228 -15.67 -12.31 -20.89
N GLU A 229 -15.82 -11.48 -21.91
CA GLU A 229 -15.54 -11.83 -23.30
C GLU A 229 -14.04 -12.09 -23.55
N LYS A 230 -13.15 -11.29 -22.96
CA LYS A 230 -11.70 -11.42 -23.20
C LYS A 230 -11.03 -12.50 -22.36
N THR A 231 -11.52 -12.73 -21.15
CA THR A 231 -10.84 -13.60 -20.17
C THR A 231 -11.61 -14.88 -19.85
N GLY A 232 -12.93 -14.88 -20.03
CA GLY A 232 -13.83 -15.93 -19.56
C GLY A 232 -14.22 -15.81 -18.08
N LYS A 233 -13.70 -14.82 -17.35
CA LYS A 233 -13.88 -14.62 -15.91
C LYS A 233 -14.59 -13.29 -15.59
N MET A 234 -14.95 -13.07 -14.34
CA MET A 234 -15.55 -11.82 -13.85
C MET A 234 -14.73 -11.32 -12.65
N PRO A 235 -14.59 -9.99 -12.44
CA PRO A 235 -13.89 -9.45 -11.28
C PRO A 235 -14.58 -9.85 -9.99
N ALA A 236 -13.82 -10.11 -8.94
CA ALA A 236 -14.33 -10.34 -7.59
C ALA A 236 -14.85 -9.05 -6.92
N VAL A 237 -14.16 -7.93 -7.16
CA VAL A 237 -14.45 -6.61 -6.61
C VAL A 237 -15.09 -5.73 -7.68
N ARG A 238 -16.21 -5.08 -7.36
CA ARG A 238 -16.81 -4.05 -8.23
C ARG A 238 -16.72 -2.69 -7.56
N GLY A 239 -16.13 -1.75 -8.28
CA GLY A 239 -16.04 -0.36 -7.89
C GLY A 239 -17.28 0.42 -8.34
N PHE A 240 -17.83 1.20 -7.40
CA PHE A 240 -19.02 2.03 -7.55
C PHE A 240 -18.72 3.46 -7.12
N ASP A 241 -19.56 4.40 -7.53
CA ASP A 241 -19.42 5.80 -7.15
C ASP A 241 -20.78 6.40 -6.76
N PHE A 242 -20.82 7.00 -5.57
CA PHE A 242 -22.01 7.66 -5.02
C PHE A 242 -22.09 9.16 -5.37
N MET A 243 -21.30 9.63 -6.35
CA MET A 243 -21.23 11.04 -6.77
C MET A 243 -22.56 11.73 -7.13
N ASN A 244 -23.60 10.96 -7.45
CA ASN A 244 -24.91 11.49 -7.81
C ASN A 244 -25.86 11.65 -6.63
N TYR A 245 -25.52 11.13 -5.46
CA TYR A 245 -26.27 11.35 -4.22
C TYR A 245 -25.86 12.68 -3.60
N ARG A 246 -26.78 13.65 -3.66
CA ARG A 246 -26.57 15.04 -3.23
C ARG A 246 -27.77 15.54 -2.44
N GLY A 247 -27.54 16.41 -1.46
CA GLY A 247 -28.55 17.04 -0.61
C GLY A 247 -29.57 17.89 -1.38
N ASN A 248 -29.13 18.51 -2.48
CA ASN A 248 -30.02 19.24 -3.39
C ASN A 248 -30.73 18.35 -4.41
N GLY A 249 -30.42 17.05 -4.44
CA GLY A 249 -31.02 16.06 -5.33
C GLY A 249 -30.63 16.21 -6.80
N LEU A 250 -30.89 15.15 -7.56
CA LEU A 250 -30.95 15.16 -9.02
C LEU A 250 -32.39 14.82 -9.45
N LEU A 251 -32.75 15.15 -10.69
CA LEU A 251 -34.07 14.80 -11.26
C LEU A 251 -34.22 13.29 -11.57
N TRP A 252 -33.18 12.50 -11.31
CA TRP A 252 -33.08 11.07 -11.60
C TRP A 252 -32.19 10.39 -10.55
N ASP A 253 -32.31 9.07 -10.41
CA ASP A 253 -31.47 8.21 -9.56
C ASP A 253 -30.72 7.24 -10.49
N ASP A 254 -29.39 7.13 -10.38
CA ASP A 254 -28.64 6.11 -11.16
C ASP A 254 -28.87 4.70 -10.64
N LEU A 255 -29.52 4.53 -9.48
CA LEU A 255 -29.73 3.23 -8.85
C LEU A 255 -28.40 2.55 -8.46
N CYS A 256 -27.37 3.35 -8.13
CA CYS A 256 -26.06 2.84 -7.73
C CYS A 256 -26.13 1.96 -6.46
N ALA A 257 -26.91 2.38 -5.44
CA ALA A 257 -27.10 1.58 -4.23
C ALA A 257 -27.75 0.22 -4.52
N GLU A 258 -28.71 0.16 -5.46
CA GLU A 258 -29.35 -1.07 -5.88
C GLU A 258 -28.37 -2.00 -6.62
N ARG A 259 -27.47 -1.46 -7.46
CA ARG A 259 -26.40 -2.26 -8.08
C ARG A 259 -25.39 -2.79 -7.06
N VAL A 260 -25.07 -2.00 -6.02
CA VAL A 260 -24.25 -2.48 -4.90
C VAL A 260 -24.91 -3.67 -4.20
N ILE A 261 -26.23 -3.60 -3.98
CA ILE A 261 -27.00 -4.71 -3.40
C ILE A 261 -26.99 -5.93 -4.33
N ASP A 262 -27.26 -5.75 -5.63
CA ASP A 262 -27.26 -6.86 -6.60
C ASP A 262 -25.89 -7.55 -6.66
N TRP A 263 -24.81 -6.78 -6.71
CA TRP A 263 -23.46 -7.33 -6.79
C TRP A 263 -23.12 -8.20 -5.57
N TYR A 264 -23.44 -7.75 -4.36
CA TYR A 264 -23.17 -8.55 -3.16
C TYR A 264 -24.16 -9.71 -2.99
N LYS A 265 -25.47 -9.44 -3.03
CA LYS A 265 -26.51 -10.41 -2.66
C LYS A 265 -26.84 -11.41 -3.75
N VAL A 266 -26.68 -11.04 -5.02
CA VAL A 266 -27.08 -11.87 -6.17
C VAL A 266 -25.85 -12.44 -6.88
N LYS A 267 -24.78 -11.65 -7.01
CA LYS A 267 -23.54 -12.12 -7.68
C LYS A 267 -22.51 -12.70 -6.71
N GLY A 268 -22.61 -12.42 -5.40
CA GLY A 268 -21.65 -12.88 -4.39
C GLY A 268 -20.33 -12.10 -4.41
N GLY A 269 -20.29 -10.94 -5.05
CA GLY A 269 -19.07 -10.14 -5.22
C GLY A 269 -18.87 -9.10 -4.10
N ILE A 270 -17.68 -8.50 -4.08
CA ILE A 270 -17.29 -7.49 -3.06
C ILE A 270 -17.53 -6.08 -3.61
N PRO A 271 -18.37 -5.24 -2.97
CA PRO A 271 -18.54 -3.85 -3.39
C PRO A 271 -17.51 -2.91 -2.73
N THR A 272 -16.84 -2.10 -3.54
CA THR A 272 -16.07 -0.93 -3.10
C THR A 272 -16.73 0.35 -3.64
N VAL A 273 -16.92 1.35 -2.80
CA VAL A 273 -17.66 2.58 -3.12
C VAL A 273 -16.77 3.79 -2.86
N CYS A 274 -16.46 4.55 -3.90
CA CYS A 274 -15.89 5.89 -3.77
C CYS A 274 -16.98 6.96 -3.82
N TRP A 275 -16.59 8.23 -3.63
CA TRP A 275 -17.51 9.35 -3.70
C TRP A 275 -16.84 10.57 -4.32
N HIS A 276 -17.05 10.80 -5.62
CA HIS A 276 -16.71 12.09 -6.24
C HIS A 276 -17.69 13.16 -5.75
N TRP A 277 -17.37 13.75 -4.61
CA TRP A 277 -18.26 14.64 -3.89
C TRP A 277 -18.31 16.00 -4.58
N PHE A 278 -19.34 16.24 -5.40
CA PHE A 278 -19.59 17.56 -5.97
C PHE A 278 -19.71 18.61 -4.86
N SER A 279 -19.18 19.82 -5.08
CA SER A 279 -19.26 20.92 -4.11
C SER A 279 -20.67 21.04 -3.49
N PRO A 280 -20.83 20.82 -2.17
CA PRO A 280 -22.13 20.76 -1.51
C PRO A 280 -23.04 21.93 -1.81
N GLY A 281 -24.32 21.64 -2.10
CA GLY A 281 -25.32 22.65 -2.45
C GLY A 281 -25.01 23.46 -3.72
N ASN A 282 -24.07 22.99 -4.56
CA ASN A 282 -23.46 23.77 -5.66
C ASN A 282 -22.82 25.09 -5.20
N ILE A 283 -22.48 25.24 -3.92
CA ILE A 283 -21.84 26.46 -3.42
C ILE A 283 -20.48 26.61 -4.08
N GLY A 284 -20.25 27.76 -4.72
CA GLY A 284 -19.00 28.05 -5.42
C GLY A 284 -18.81 27.31 -6.74
N LYS A 285 -19.77 26.50 -7.21
CA LYS A 285 -19.69 25.74 -8.47
C LYS A 285 -19.41 26.67 -9.65
N LYS A 286 -18.40 26.31 -10.46
CA LYS A 286 -18.04 26.98 -11.73
C LYS A 286 -18.29 26.11 -12.96
N ALA A 287 -18.28 24.78 -12.81
CA ALA A 287 -18.48 23.82 -13.89
C ALA A 287 -19.14 22.51 -13.41
N ASP A 288 -19.58 21.65 -14.34
CA ASP A 288 -20.35 20.42 -14.09
C ASP A 288 -19.51 19.23 -13.57
N ASN A 289 -18.36 19.52 -12.98
CA ASN A 289 -17.40 18.62 -12.35
C ASN A 289 -16.84 19.27 -11.07
N SER A 290 -17.69 19.96 -10.30
CA SER A 290 -17.32 20.80 -9.15
C SER A 290 -16.79 20.06 -7.92
N PHE A 291 -16.52 18.76 -8.04
CA PHE A 291 -15.64 18.04 -7.12
C PHE A 291 -14.17 18.47 -7.31
N TYR A 292 -13.77 18.87 -8.52
CA TYR A 292 -12.45 19.44 -8.79
C TYR A 292 -12.30 20.85 -8.22
N THR A 293 -11.16 21.11 -7.59
CA THR A 293 -10.75 22.40 -7.03
C THR A 293 -10.85 23.52 -8.07
N ASP A 294 -10.38 23.30 -9.30
CA ASP A 294 -10.43 24.30 -10.37
C ASP A 294 -11.86 24.66 -10.81
N SER A 295 -12.82 23.77 -10.51
CA SER A 295 -14.22 23.89 -10.92
C SER A 295 -15.13 24.40 -9.79
N THR A 296 -14.58 24.81 -8.65
CA THR A 296 -15.35 25.36 -7.53
C THR A 296 -14.58 26.40 -6.70
N THR A 297 -15.28 27.22 -5.93
CA THR A 297 -14.70 28.01 -4.82
C THR A 297 -15.16 27.51 -3.45
N PHE A 298 -15.74 26.31 -3.38
CA PHE A 298 -16.15 25.69 -2.12
C PHE A 298 -14.97 25.59 -1.16
N SER A 299 -15.15 26.01 0.09
CA SER A 299 -14.08 26.01 1.09
C SER A 299 -14.34 24.95 2.15
N ILE A 300 -13.47 23.95 2.23
CA ILE A 300 -13.49 22.95 3.29
C ILE A 300 -13.37 23.58 4.69
N SER A 301 -12.57 24.64 4.86
CA SER A 301 -12.45 25.36 6.14
C SER A 301 -13.79 25.97 6.58
N LYS A 302 -14.56 26.58 5.65
CA LYS A 302 -15.92 27.04 5.95
C LYS A 302 -16.87 25.88 6.18
N ALA A 303 -16.77 24.80 5.39
CA ALA A 303 -17.59 23.60 5.56
C ALA A 303 -17.40 22.94 6.94
N LEU A 304 -16.22 23.08 7.54
CA LEU A 304 -15.90 22.63 8.91
C LEU A 304 -16.24 23.67 9.99
N THR A 305 -16.71 24.86 9.61
CA THR A 305 -17.11 25.93 10.53
C THR A 305 -18.63 25.91 10.70
N SER A 306 -19.10 25.56 11.89
CA SER A 306 -20.54 25.47 12.20
C SER A 306 -21.29 26.75 11.85
N GLY A 307 -22.44 26.63 11.19
CA GLY A 307 -23.34 27.72 10.85
C GLY A 307 -23.01 28.48 9.55
N THR A 308 -21.94 28.13 8.84
CA THR A 308 -21.72 28.64 7.47
C THR A 308 -22.67 27.96 6.47
N ALA A 309 -22.85 28.57 5.29
CA ALA A 309 -23.63 27.95 4.22
C ALA A 309 -22.98 26.65 3.72
N GLU A 310 -21.65 26.64 3.60
CA GLU A 310 -20.86 25.45 3.24
C GLU A 310 -21.07 24.32 4.26
N ASN A 311 -21.13 24.63 5.55
CA ASN A 311 -21.34 23.63 6.60
C ASN A 311 -22.74 23.02 6.56
N THR A 312 -23.78 23.85 6.40
CA THR A 312 -25.16 23.35 6.26
C THR A 312 -25.28 22.43 5.05
N ALA A 313 -24.76 22.87 3.88
CA ALA A 313 -24.81 22.07 2.66
C ALA A 313 -24.00 20.76 2.78
N LEU A 314 -22.83 20.80 3.43
CA LEU A 314 -22.03 19.61 3.71
C LEU A 314 -22.81 18.58 4.54
N LEU A 315 -23.48 19.02 5.60
CA LEU A 315 -24.26 18.15 6.49
C LEU A 315 -25.50 17.57 5.78
N ASP A 316 -26.13 18.32 4.87
CA ASP A 316 -27.24 17.82 4.07
C ASP A 316 -26.81 16.71 3.10
N ASP A 317 -25.66 16.87 2.43
CA ASP A 317 -25.08 15.81 1.58
C ASP A 317 -24.74 14.56 2.41
N ILE A 318 -24.10 14.74 3.58
CA ILE A 318 -23.80 13.64 4.52
C ILE A 318 -25.09 12.90 4.90
N LYS A 319 -26.18 13.62 5.21
CA LYS A 319 -27.47 12.99 5.55
C LYS A 319 -28.05 12.16 4.41
N VAL A 320 -27.98 12.63 3.17
CA VAL A 320 -28.44 11.87 1.99
C VAL A 320 -27.60 10.62 1.80
N MET A 321 -26.27 10.75 1.87
CA MET A 321 -25.34 9.62 1.80
C MET A 321 -25.60 8.59 2.90
N ALA A 322 -25.85 9.04 4.13
CA ALA A 322 -26.19 8.16 5.24
C ALA A 322 -27.47 7.36 4.98
N GLY A 323 -28.47 7.97 4.33
CA GLY A 323 -29.69 7.26 3.90
C GLY A 323 -29.40 6.13 2.91
N LYS A 324 -28.51 6.35 1.94
CA LYS A 324 -28.12 5.33 0.95
C LYS A 324 -27.26 4.23 1.57
N PHE A 325 -26.33 4.55 2.46
CA PHE A 325 -25.62 3.51 3.23
C PHE A 325 -26.53 2.74 4.19
N LYS A 326 -27.56 3.38 4.76
CA LYS A 326 -28.56 2.70 5.57
C LYS A 326 -29.37 1.70 4.75
N GLN A 327 -29.74 2.05 3.50
CA GLN A 327 -30.36 1.12 2.55
C GLN A 327 -29.48 -0.12 2.32
N LEU A 328 -28.17 0.05 2.14
CA LEU A 328 -27.22 -1.06 2.02
C LEU A 328 -27.12 -1.90 3.30
N GLN A 329 -27.04 -1.24 4.46
CA GLN A 329 -26.99 -1.93 5.76
C GLN A 329 -28.25 -2.77 6.00
N ASP A 330 -29.43 -2.23 5.67
CA ASP A 330 -30.71 -2.92 5.84
C ASP A 330 -30.85 -4.12 4.90
N ALA A 331 -30.14 -4.12 3.77
CA ALA A 331 -30.01 -5.27 2.88
C ALA A 331 -28.92 -6.27 3.32
N GLY A 332 -28.20 -6.00 4.41
CA GLY A 332 -27.09 -6.84 4.90
C GLY A 332 -25.85 -6.78 4.01
N VAL A 333 -25.56 -5.62 3.41
CA VAL A 333 -24.44 -5.45 2.48
C VAL A 333 -23.29 -4.70 3.16
N PRO A 334 -22.11 -5.32 3.34
CA PRO A 334 -20.89 -4.63 3.75
C PRO A 334 -20.28 -3.88 2.58
N VAL A 335 -19.60 -2.76 2.85
CA VAL A 335 -19.03 -1.89 1.80
C VAL A 335 -17.61 -1.48 2.15
N LEU A 336 -16.68 -1.64 1.19
CA LEU A 336 -15.38 -0.96 1.26
C LEU A 336 -15.60 0.50 0.87
N PHE A 337 -15.75 1.38 1.86
CA PHE A 337 -16.07 2.79 1.62
C PHE A 337 -14.78 3.62 1.58
N ARG A 338 -14.53 4.26 0.43
CA ARG A 338 -13.32 5.04 0.15
C ARG A 338 -13.65 6.52 -0.08
N PRO A 339 -14.02 7.29 0.97
CA PRO A 339 -14.34 8.70 0.85
C PRO A 339 -13.08 9.56 0.75
N LEU A 340 -13.24 10.78 0.24
CA LEU A 340 -12.20 11.81 0.21
C LEU A 340 -10.89 11.31 -0.43
N HIS A 341 -11.00 10.48 -1.46
CA HIS A 341 -9.86 9.86 -2.13
C HIS A 341 -8.92 10.89 -2.77
N GLU A 342 -7.68 10.49 -2.98
CA GLU A 342 -6.62 11.30 -3.60
C GLU A 342 -6.38 12.69 -2.98
N ALA A 343 -6.74 12.87 -1.70
CA ALA A 343 -6.75 14.18 -1.05
C ALA A 343 -5.41 14.94 -1.14
N GLU A 344 -4.29 14.23 -0.99
CA GLU A 344 -2.96 14.82 -1.03
C GLU A 344 -2.59 15.45 -2.39
N GLY A 345 -3.27 15.04 -3.47
CA GLY A 345 -3.13 15.65 -4.79
C GLY A 345 -3.66 17.09 -4.87
N GLY A 346 -4.60 17.46 -4.00
CA GLY A 346 -5.18 18.81 -3.92
C GLY A 346 -6.11 19.20 -5.07
N TRP A 347 -6.26 18.35 -6.10
CA TRP A 347 -7.15 18.60 -7.24
C TRP A 347 -8.63 18.43 -6.91
N PHE A 348 -8.98 17.81 -5.79
CA PHE A 348 -10.34 17.79 -5.26
C PHE A 348 -10.51 18.78 -4.10
N TRP A 349 -11.71 19.36 -3.96
CA TRP A 349 -11.94 20.44 -2.98
C TRP A 349 -11.65 20.02 -1.53
N TRP A 350 -11.79 18.73 -1.21
CA TRP A 350 -11.50 18.21 0.13
C TRP A 350 -9.99 18.15 0.44
N GLY A 351 -9.14 18.18 -0.59
CA GLY A 351 -7.68 18.31 -0.47
C GLY A 351 -7.16 19.74 -0.61
N ALA A 352 -7.98 20.68 -1.08
CA ALA A 352 -7.52 22.00 -1.52
C ALA A 352 -6.95 22.92 -0.42
N GLN A 353 -7.33 22.71 0.85
CA GLN A 353 -6.91 23.57 1.97
C GLN A 353 -6.07 22.80 3.00
N GLY A 354 -5.27 21.85 2.52
CA GLY A 354 -4.22 21.18 3.27
C GLY A 354 -4.69 20.00 4.14
N PRO A 355 -3.71 19.22 4.67
CA PRO A 355 -3.96 17.97 5.36
C PRO A 355 -4.84 18.12 6.61
N GLU A 356 -4.65 19.19 7.39
CA GLU A 356 -5.38 19.39 8.66
C GLU A 356 -6.90 19.44 8.44
N ASN A 357 -7.35 20.18 7.43
CA ASN A 357 -8.78 20.28 7.11
C ASN A 357 -9.31 18.96 6.54
N CYS A 358 -8.54 18.29 5.69
CA CYS A 358 -8.94 17.00 5.14
C CYS A 358 -9.12 15.94 6.23
N VAL A 359 -8.16 15.82 7.15
CA VAL A 359 -8.23 14.89 8.30
C VAL A 359 -9.44 15.21 9.19
N LYS A 360 -9.70 16.49 9.47
CA LYS A 360 -10.90 16.91 10.22
C LYS A 360 -12.20 16.49 9.53
N LEU A 361 -12.27 16.64 8.20
CA LEU A 361 -13.44 16.22 7.43
C LEU A 361 -13.60 14.69 7.41
N TYR A 362 -12.52 13.92 7.25
CA TYR A 362 -12.57 12.47 7.30
C TYR A 362 -13.10 11.97 8.65
N ARG A 363 -12.60 12.55 9.76
CA ARG A 363 -13.06 12.20 11.11
C ARG A 363 -14.49 12.65 11.37
N LEU A 364 -14.95 13.76 10.78
CA LEU A 364 -16.36 14.17 10.79
C LEU A 364 -17.24 13.14 10.06
N LEU A 365 -16.82 12.64 8.88
CA LEU A 365 -17.54 11.59 8.17
C LEU A 365 -17.63 10.31 9.01
N TYR A 366 -16.50 9.91 9.62
CA TYR A 366 -16.47 8.75 10.52
C TYR A 366 -17.44 8.91 11.69
N ASP A 367 -17.41 10.04 12.39
CA ASP A 367 -18.31 10.29 13.51
C ASP A 367 -19.78 10.33 13.07
N LYS A 368 -20.10 11.02 11.97
CA LYS A 368 -21.47 11.07 11.44
C LYS A 368 -21.96 9.69 11.03
N PHE A 369 -21.23 8.97 10.18
CA PHE A 369 -21.69 7.69 9.66
C PHE A 369 -21.67 6.59 10.72
N THR A 370 -20.55 6.42 11.42
CA THR A 370 -20.37 5.32 12.38
C THR A 370 -21.09 5.61 13.71
N ASN A 371 -20.90 6.80 14.29
CA ASN A 371 -21.39 7.08 15.64
C ASN A 371 -22.80 7.68 15.67
N GLU A 372 -23.14 8.62 14.79
CA GLU A 372 -24.46 9.26 14.79
C GLU A 372 -25.51 8.44 14.03
N TYR A 373 -25.24 8.07 12.77
CA TYR A 373 -26.16 7.33 11.91
C TYR A 373 -26.11 5.81 12.09
N LYS A 374 -25.15 5.29 12.88
CA LYS A 374 -25.01 3.85 13.20
C LYS A 374 -24.88 2.98 11.95
N LEU A 375 -24.10 3.44 10.98
CA LEU A 375 -23.71 2.71 9.78
C LEU A 375 -22.51 1.83 10.10
N ASN A 376 -22.83 0.63 10.53
CA ASN A 376 -21.91 -0.40 11.00
C ASN A 376 -21.47 -1.36 9.89
N ASN A 377 -21.96 -1.20 8.66
CA ASN A 377 -21.61 -2.02 7.50
C ASN A 377 -20.43 -1.45 6.68
N LEU A 378 -19.85 -0.31 7.08
CA LEU A 378 -18.76 0.35 6.37
C LEU A 378 -17.39 -0.16 6.85
N ILE A 379 -16.53 -0.47 5.90
CA ILE A 379 -15.10 -0.74 6.08
C ILE A 379 -14.34 0.44 5.46
N TRP A 380 -13.64 1.21 6.29
CA TRP A 380 -13.09 2.52 5.93
C TRP A 380 -11.77 2.39 5.18
N VAL A 381 -11.76 2.81 3.91
CA VAL A 381 -10.57 2.82 3.05
C VAL A 381 -10.04 4.25 2.93
N TRP A 382 -8.78 4.47 3.29
CA TRP A 382 -8.10 5.75 3.11
C TRP A 382 -7.12 5.68 1.94
N THR A 383 -7.27 6.56 0.95
CA THR A 383 -6.30 6.65 -0.15
C THR A 383 -5.12 7.51 0.28
N SER A 384 -3.90 6.97 0.21
CA SER A 384 -2.66 7.70 0.53
C SER A 384 -1.61 7.51 -0.56
N TYR A 385 -0.52 8.24 -0.41
CA TYR A 385 0.67 8.13 -1.24
C TYR A 385 1.89 7.87 -0.37
N THR A 386 3.07 7.84 -0.97
CA THR A 386 4.33 7.54 -0.29
C THR A 386 5.29 8.74 -0.31
N TYR A 387 4.74 9.95 -0.23
CA TYR A 387 5.52 11.18 -0.08
C TYR A 387 5.88 11.41 1.39
N ASP A 388 6.85 12.27 1.66
CA ASP A 388 7.20 12.67 3.03
C ASP A 388 6.09 13.46 3.72
N THR A 389 5.19 14.05 2.93
CA THR A 389 3.99 14.74 3.39
C THR A 389 2.83 13.78 3.71
N SER A 390 2.81 12.58 3.14
CA SER A 390 1.69 11.64 3.26
C SER A 390 1.29 11.29 4.70
N PRO A 391 2.22 11.15 5.67
CA PRO A 391 1.85 10.95 7.08
C PRO A 391 0.98 12.07 7.68
N LYS A 392 1.05 13.31 7.17
CA LYS A 392 0.21 14.42 7.64
C LYS A 392 -1.24 14.28 7.18
N TRP A 393 -1.47 13.56 6.10
CA TRP A 393 -2.78 13.34 5.51
C TRP A 393 -3.50 12.12 6.11
N TYR A 394 -2.78 11.22 6.78
CA TYR A 394 -3.35 10.00 7.34
C TYR A 394 -4.31 10.30 8.52
N PRO A 395 -5.60 9.92 8.44
CA PRO A 395 -6.58 10.26 9.48
C PRO A 395 -6.39 9.57 10.84
N GLY A 396 -5.65 8.46 10.87
CA GLY A 396 -5.31 7.68 12.05
C GLY A 396 -5.81 6.24 12.04
N ASP A 397 -5.09 5.36 12.76
CA ASP A 397 -5.39 3.92 12.86
C ASP A 397 -6.76 3.61 13.47
N ASP A 398 -7.35 4.56 14.19
CA ASP A 398 -8.63 4.43 14.91
C ASP A 398 -9.86 4.69 14.02
N VAL A 399 -9.67 5.19 12.80
CA VAL A 399 -10.75 5.51 11.85
C VAL A 399 -10.53 4.95 10.44
N VAL A 400 -9.42 4.26 10.20
CA VAL A 400 -9.08 3.64 8.91
C VAL A 400 -8.92 2.13 9.06
N ASP A 401 -9.60 1.35 8.22
CA ASP A 401 -9.47 -0.11 8.16
C ASP A 401 -8.43 -0.56 7.13
N ILE A 402 -8.39 0.09 5.95
CA ILE A 402 -7.58 -0.30 4.79
C ILE A 402 -6.91 0.94 4.18
N LEU A 403 -5.67 0.79 3.72
CA LEU A 403 -5.00 1.81 2.92
C LEU A 403 -5.16 1.51 1.42
N GLY A 404 -5.56 2.51 0.64
CA GLY A 404 -5.60 2.49 -0.81
C GLY A 404 -4.48 3.32 -1.44
N TYR A 405 -4.03 2.93 -2.62
CA TYR A 405 -3.13 3.68 -3.48
C TYR A 405 -3.68 3.71 -4.91
N ASP A 406 -3.73 4.88 -5.53
CA ASP A 406 -4.27 5.06 -6.88
C ASP A 406 -3.09 5.17 -7.87
N LYS A 407 -2.90 4.13 -8.70
CA LYS A 407 -1.71 3.95 -9.54
C LYS A 407 -1.99 4.27 -11.01
N TYR A 408 -1.62 5.47 -11.44
CA TYR A 408 -1.63 5.87 -12.86
C TYR A 408 -0.20 6.09 -13.36
N ASN A 409 0.41 5.05 -13.95
CA ASN A 409 1.83 5.05 -14.34
C ASN A 409 2.11 4.48 -15.74
N ALA A 410 1.08 4.22 -16.55
CA ALA A 410 1.24 4.03 -17.99
C ALA A 410 1.89 5.27 -18.60
N LYS A 411 2.84 5.08 -19.51
CA LYS A 411 3.73 6.16 -19.94
C LYS A 411 4.18 5.94 -21.37
N ASP A 412 4.38 7.05 -22.09
CA ASP A 412 4.88 7.05 -23.47
C ASP A 412 4.02 6.17 -24.42
N GLY A 413 2.72 6.06 -24.12
CA GLY A 413 1.77 5.23 -24.89
C GLY A 413 1.93 3.73 -24.67
N LEU A 414 2.59 3.31 -23.59
CA LEU A 414 2.86 1.92 -23.26
C LEU A 414 2.32 1.54 -21.87
N PRO A 415 1.85 0.29 -21.71
CA PRO A 415 1.39 -0.21 -20.42
C PRO A 415 2.57 -0.35 -19.46
N ASN A 416 2.33 -0.09 -18.18
CA ASN A 416 3.33 -0.23 -17.13
C ASN A 416 2.95 -1.36 -16.15
N GLY A 417 3.50 -2.53 -16.42
CA GLY A 417 3.23 -3.75 -15.66
C GLY A 417 3.97 -3.87 -14.32
N SER A 418 4.64 -2.82 -13.85
CA SER A 418 5.34 -2.83 -12.56
C SER A 418 4.38 -3.13 -11.41
N ALA A 419 4.83 -3.98 -10.49
CA ALA A 419 4.13 -4.27 -9.24
C ALA A 419 4.31 -3.19 -8.18
N ILE A 420 5.17 -2.18 -8.43
CA ILE A 420 5.50 -1.08 -7.54
C ILE A 420 5.71 -1.54 -6.09
N SER A 421 6.48 -2.62 -5.90
CA SER A 421 6.64 -3.30 -4.61
C SER A 421 7.19 -2.38 -3.51
N SER A 422 8.07 -1.43 -3.85
CA SER A 422 8.57 -0.45 -2.88
C SER A 422 7.45 0.47 -2.39
N THR A 423 6.59 0.94 -3.30
CA THR A 423 5.40 1.73 -2.96
C THR A 423 4.46 0.92 -2.06
N PHE A 424 4.20 -0.35 -2.39
CA PHE A 424 3.39 -1.24 -1.54
C PHE A 424 3.90 -1.28 -0.10
N TYR A 425 5.19 -1.61 0.10
CA TYR A 425 5.72 -1.71 1.46
C TYR A 425 5.86 -0.37 2.18
N ASN A 426 6.01 0.74 1.47
CA ASN A 426 5.94 2.08 2.07
C ASN A 426 4.53 2.39 2.61
N MET A 427 3.47 1.94 1.91
CA MET A 427 2.10 2.02 2.42
C MET A 427 1.91 1.09 3.63
N VAL A 428 2.46 -0.13 3.61
CA VAL A 428 2.44 -1.03 4.78
C VAL A 428 3.13 -0.36 5.97
N LYS A 429 4.26 0.30 5.74
CA LYS A 429 5.02 1.04 6.76
C LYS A 429 4.27 2.25 7.31
N LEU A 430 3.50 2.97 6.49
CA LEU A 430 2.68 4.10 6.93
C LEU A 430 1.73 3.73 8.08
N ALA A 431 1.20 2.50 8.06
CA ALA A 431 0.34 1.95 9.11
C ALA A 431 1.04 0.89 9.98
N ASN A 432 2.38 0.88 10.03
CA ASN A 432 3.19 -0.04 10.84
C ASN A 432 2.81 -1.53 10.68
N GLY A 433 2.44 -1.95 9.47
CA GLY A 433 2.05 -3.34 9.18
C GLY A 433 0.66 -3.75 9.67
N LYS A 434 -0.13 -2.83 10.26
CA LYS A 434 -1.40 -3.15 10.94
C LYS A 434 -2.64 -3.04 10.05
N LYS A 435 -2.48 -2.63 8.78
CA LYS A 435 -3.59 -2.38 7.86
C LYS A 435 -3.34 -3.11 6.54
N LEU A 436 -4.42 -3.58 5.93
CA LEU A 436 -4.38 -4.09 4.56
C LEU A 436 -4.03 -2.94 3.60
N VAL A 437 -3.31 -3.24 2.53
CA VAL A 437 -2.94 -2.27 1.49
C VAL A 437 -3.50 -2.74 0.15
N THR A 438 -4.18 -1.85 -0.57
CA THR A 438 -4.81 -2.15 -1.85
C THR A 438 -4.45 -1.12 -2.93
N MET A 439 -4.51 -1.55 -4.20
CA MET A 439 -4.42 -0.68 -5.36
C MET A 439 -5.85 -0.27 -5.72
N SER A 440 -6.34 0.80 -5.07
CA SER A 440 -7.75 1.18 -5.08
C SER A 440 -8.24 1.73 -6.41
N GLU A 441 -7.33 2.28 -7.21
CA GLU A 441 -7.51 2.57 -8.63
C GLU A 441 -6.21 2.26 -9.37
N ASN A 442 -6.32 1.93 -10.67
CA ASN A 442 -5.18 1.91 -11.55
C ASN A 442 -5.52 2.14 -13.02
N ASP A 443 -4.50 2.47 -13.81
CA ASP A 443 -4.51 2.28 -15.25
C ASP A 443 -4.12 0.83 -15.60
N THR A 444 -2.83 0.56 -15.77
CA THR A 444 -2.27 -0.77 -16.04
C THR A 444 -2.34 -1.63 -14.79
N ILE A 445 -2.91 -2.83 -14.92
CA ILE A 445 -2.83 -3.88 -13.90
C ILE A 445 -1.38 -4.42 -13.86
N PRO A 446 -0.76 -4.56 -12.67
CA PRO A 446 0.55 -5.18 -12.57
C PRO A 446 0.64 -6.57 -13.18
N ARG A 447 1.82 -6.96 -13.66
CA ARG A 447 2.07 -8.32 -14.16
C ARG A 447 2.06 -9.29 -12.99
N VAL A 448 1.41 -10.46 -13.17
CA VAL A 448 1.34 -11.52 -12.14
C VAL A 448 2.72 -11.92 -11.65
N SER A 449 3.67 -12.08 -12.56
CA SER A 449 5.05 -12.44 -12.21
C SER A 449 5.69 -11.40 -11.30
N GLY A 450 5.51 -10.10 -11.58
CA GLY A 450 6.04 -9.03 -10.74
C GLY A 450 5.45 -9.05 -9.33
N LEU A 451 4.14 -9.26 -9.19
CA LEU A 451 3.48 -9.35 -7.88
C LEU A 451 4.06 -10.49 -7.03
N ILE A 452 4.22 -11.68 -7.62
CA ILE A 452 4.73 -12.87 -6.93
C ILE A 452 6.23 -12.75 -6.66
N ASP A 453 7.00 -12.41 -7.70
CA ASP A 453 8.46 -12.39 -7.63
C ASP A 453 8.94 -11.30 -6.69
N GLU A 454 8.29 -10.14 -6.63
CA GLU A 454 8.69 -9.03 -5.76
C GLU A 454 8.01 -9.07 -4.39
N ARG A 455 7.03 -9.96 -4.20
CA ARG A 455 6.16 -10.06 -3.01
C ARG A 455 5.28 -8.82 -2.78
N ALA A 456 4.89 -8.13 -3.85
CA ALA A 456 3.97 -7.02 -3.79
C ALA A 456 2.53 -7.52 -3.57
N ALA A 457 2.14 -7.63 -2.30
CA ALA A 457 0.89 -8.26 -1.89
C ALA A 457 -0.30 -7.29 -1.83
N TRP A 458 -0.52 -6.53 -2.91
CA TRP A 458 -1.72 -5.70 -3.04
C TRP A 458 -2.99 -6.55 -2.85
N LEU A 459 -3.89 -6.12 -1.96
CA LEU A 459 -5.11 -6.85 -1.63
C LEU A 459 -6.03 -7.03 -2.85
N TYR A 460 -6.28 -5.96 -3.58
CA TYR A 460 -6.97 -5.96 -4.86
C TYR A 460 -6.37 -4.93 -5.80
N PHE A 461 -6.67 -5.07 -7.09
CA PHE A 461 -6.49 -4.02 -8.10
C PHE A 461 -7.86 -3.58 -8.60
N CYS A 462 -7.99 -2.38 -9.17
CA CYS A 462 -9.26 -1.89 -9.70
C CYS A 462 -9.01 -0.88 -10.84
N PRO A 463 -8.95 -1.32 -12.11
CA PRO A 463 -8.78 -0.39 -13.21
C PRO A 463 -9.95 0.57 -13.26
N TRP A 464 -9.67 1.81 -13.62
CA TRP A 464 -10.76 2.76 -13.91
C TRP A 464 -11.56 2.29 -15.13
N TYR A 465 -12.77 2.81 -15.29
CA TYR A 465 -13.64 2.42 -16.40
C TYR A 465 -13.12 2.92 -17.77
N GLY A 466 -13.73 2.43 -18.85
CA GLY A 466 -13.49 2.87 -20.20
C GLY A 466 -12.07 2.56 -20.70
N TRP A 467 -11.36 3.61 -21.16
CA TRP A 467 -10.05 3.47 -21.81
C TRP A 467 -8.96 2.89 -20.88
N HIS A 468 -9.07 3.11 -19.57
CA HIS A 468 -8.12 2.55 -18.61
C HIS A 468 -8.16 1.02 -18.59
N LEU A 469 -9.33 0.40 -18.73
CA LEU A 469 -9.46 -1.06 -18.91
C LEU A 469 -9.24 -1.51 -20.36
N THR A 470 -9.86 -0.84 -21.33
CA THR A 470 -10.01 -1.36 -22.70
C THR A 470 -8.85 -0.98 -23.63
N GLY A 471 -8.04 0.01 -23.26
CA GLY A 471 -6.92 0.48 -24.06
C GLY A 471 -5.72 -0.47 -23.97
N GLU A 472 -5.19 -0.89 -25.12
CA GLU A 472 -3.93 -1.68 -25.21
C GLU A 472 -2.71 -0.94 -24.61
N GLN A 473 -2.78 0.39 -24.50
CA GLN A 473 -1.75 1.20 -23.85
C GLN A 473 -1.79 1.12 -22.33
N ASN A 474 -2.88 0.57 -21.75
CA ASN A 474 -3.04 0.39 -20.31
C ASN A 474 -3.07 -1.12 -19.98
N ASN A 475 -3.98 -1.86 -20.60
CA ASN A 475 -4.18 -3.28 -20.31
C ASN A 475 -4.27 -4.07 -21.62
N PRO A 476 -3.11 -4.47 -22.21
CA PRO A 476 -3.11 -5.38 -23.34
C PRO A 476 -3.97 -6.61 -23.05
N VAL A 477 -4.78 -7.05 -24.02
CA VAL A 477 -5.71 -8.18 -23.79
C VAL A 477 -4.97 -9.44 -23.33
N SER A 478 -3.74 -9.65 -23.79
CA SER A 478 -2.90 -10.77 -23.34
C SER A 478 -2.53 -10.68 -21.85
N TRP A 479 -2.25 -9.48 -21.34
CA TRP A 479 -1.93 -9.24 -19.93
C TRP A 479 -3.17 -9.36 -19.06
N LEU A 480 -4.30 -8.83 -19.54
CA LEU A 480 -5.58 -8.96 -18.87
C LEU A 480 -5.98 -10.45 -18.74
N ALA A 481 -5.85 -11.21 -19.82
CA ALA A 481 -6.13 -12.65 -19.82
C ALA A 481 -5.16 -13.45 -18.94
N GLU A 482 -3.89 -13.06 -18.88
CA GLU A 482 -2.91 -13.66 -17.97
C GLU A 482 -3.29 -13.45 -16.50
N MET A 483 -3.63 -12.21 -16.12
CA MET A 483 -4.03 -11.88 -14.75
C MET A 483 -5.26 -12.69 -14.33
N TYR A 484 -6.35 -12.60 -15.09
CA TYR A 484 -7.63 -13.24 -14.74
C TYR A 484 -7.61 -14.77 -14.78
N LYS A 485 -6.61 -15.40 -15.41
CA LYS A 485 -6.46 -16.87 -15.46
C LYS A 485 -5.39 -17.39 -14.51
N SER A 486 -4.74 -16.51 -13.75
CA SER A 486 -3.71 -16.88 -12.78
C SER A 486 -4.32 -17.46 -11.51
N GLU A 487 -3.71 -18.50 -10.96
CA GLU A 487 -4.06 -19.04 -9.62
C GLU A 487 -3.80 -18.02 -8.49
N TYR A 488 -2.99 -16.99 -8.75
CA TYR A 488 -2.74 -15.91 -7.80
C TYR A 488 -3.90 -14.90 -7.76
N CYS A 489 -4.70 -14.80 -8.82
CA CYS A 489 -5.77 -13.82 -8.93
C CYS A 489 -7.14 -14.45 -8.66
N ILE A 490 -7.81 -14.02 -7.61
CA ILE A 490 -9.15 -14.50 -7.28
C ILE A 490 -10.18 -13.73 -8.11
N THR A 491 -11.02 -14.47 -8.83
CA THR A 491 -12.14 -13.99 -9.63
C THR A 491 -13.49 -14.27 -8.96
N LEU A 492 -14.58 -13.71 -9.49
CA LEU A 492 -15.91 -13.80 -8.89
C LEU A 492 -16.34 -15.24 -8.57
N ASP A 493 -16.07 -16.18 -9.49
CA ASP A 493 -16.45 -17.59 -9.33
C ASP A 493 -15.61 -18.36 -8.30
N GLU A 494 -14.55 -17.75 -7.78
CA GLU A 494 -13.64 -18.31 -6.78
C GLU A 494 -13.86 -17.71 -5.39
N LEU A 495 -14.75 -16.71 -5.26
CA LEU A 495 -15.13 -16.17 -3.96
C LEU A 495 -15.89 -17.21 -3.12
N PRO A 496 -15.65 -17.28 -1.80
CA PRO A 496 -16.48 -18.07 -0.91
C PRO A 496 -17.86 -17.40 -0.73
N ASP A 497 -18.76 -18.07 -0.01
CA ASP A 497 -19.95 -17.41 0.52
C ASP A 497 -19.55 -16.39 1.60
N LEU A 498 -19.50 -15.11 1.21
CA LEU A 498 -19.10 -14.00 2.08
C LEU A 498 -20.11 -13.74 3.21
N GLU A 499 -21.38 -14.10 3.04
CA GLU A 499 -22.40 -13.90 4.08
C GLU A 499 -22.23 -14.84 5.27
N THR A 500 -21.63 -16.01 5.01
CA THR A 500 -21.39 -17.05 6.01
C THR A 500 -19.91 -17.29 6.28
N TYR A 501 -19.01 -16.46 5.71
CA TYR A 501 -17.58 -16.61 5.87
C TYR A 501 -17.18 -16.55 7.36
N PRO A 502 -16.33 -17.48 7.84
CA PRO A 502 -15.99 -17.54 9.26
C PRO A 502 -15.39 -16.24 9.76
N ILE A 503 -16.07 -15.62 10.73
CA ILE A 503 -15.52 -14.55 11.54
C ILE A 503 -14.68 -15.26 12.61
N ASN A 504 -13.40 -15.51 12.31
CA ASN A 504 -12.48 -15.92 13.37
C ASN A 504 -12.35 -14.72 14.30
N VAL A 505 -13.21 -14.67 15.30
CA VAL A 505 -12.95 -13.94 16.55
C VAL A 505 -11.57 -14.43 16.99
N GLU A 506 -10.69 -13.51 17.41
CA GLU A 506 -9.44 -13.91 18.06
C GLU A 506 -9.73 -15.10 18.98
N PRO A 507 -8.90 -16.15 18.99
CA PRO A 507 -9.09 -17.25 19.93
C PRO A 507 -9.28 -16.61 21.29
N GLU A 508 -10.42 -16.91 21.93
CA GLU A 508 -10.69 -16.48 23.30
C GLU A 508 -9.40 -16.71 24.09
N ILE A 509 -8.79 -15.62 24.57
CA ILE A 509 -7.53 -15.71 25.29
C ILE A 509 -7.87 -16.49 26.55
N LEU A 510 -7.52 -17.77 26.56
CA LEU A 510 -7.61 -18.59 27.74
C LEU A 510 -6.44 -18.17 28.63
N TYR A 511 -6.67 -17.17 29.48
CA TYR A 511 -5.68 -16.71 30.45
C TYR A 511 -5.14 -17.93 31.20
N GLY A 512 -3.81 -18.07 31.21
CA GLY A 512 -3.09 -19.19 31.81
C GLY A 512 -2.70 -20.31 30.86
N ASP A 513 -3.23 -20.37 29.63
CA ASP A 513 -2.78 -21.28 28.57
C ASP A 513 -1.73 -20.57 27.70
N LEU A 514 -0.46 -20.85 27.98
CA LEU A 514 0.69 -20.18 27.35
C LEU A 514 1.20 -20.94 26.13
N ASN A 515 0.77 -22.17 25.90
CA ASN A 515 1.19 -23.00 24.78
C ASN A 515 0.09 -23.18 23.71
N GLY A 516 -1.14 -22.74 23.97
CA GLY A 516 -2.30 -22.77 23.08
C GLY A 516 -3.00 -24.14 22.98
N ASP A 517 -2.76 -25.05 23.92
CA ASP A 517 -3.33 -26.42 23.90
C ASP A 517 -4.71 -26.53 24.57
N LYS A 518 -5.24 -25.42 25.07
CA LYS A 518 -6.54 -25.28 25.76
C LYS A 518 -6.60 -25.91 27.15
N SER A 519 -5.46 -26.26 27.73
CA SER A 519 -5.30 -26.72 29.11
C SER A 519 -4.44 -25.72 29.88
N ILE A 520 -4.66 -25.62 31.19
CA ILE A 520 -3.81 -24.83 32.08
C ILE A 520 -3.12 -25.82 33.00
N ASP A 521 -1.86 -26.12 32.73
CA ASP A 521 -1.12 -27.16 33.45
C ASP A 521 0.33 -26.78 33.80
N SER A 522 1.12 -27.77 34.20
CA SER A 522 2.52 -27.57 34.61
C SER A 522 3.44 -27.05 33.50
N ILE A 523 3.08 -27.25 32.22
CA ILE A 523 3.78 -26.75 31.05
C ILE A 523 3.62 -25.23 30.99
N ASP A 524 2.42 -24.72 31.21
CA ASP A 524 2.15 -23.27 31.23
C ASP A 524 2.84 -22.59 32.39
N LEU A 525 2.93 -23.24 33.55
CA LEU A 525 3.72 -22.74 34.68
C LEU A 525 5.20 -22.60 34.32
N ALA A 526 5.75 -23.55 33.55
CA ALA A 526 7.14 -23.50 33.10
C ALA A 526 7.36 -22.37 32.07
N LEU A 527 6.41 -22.17 31.15
CA LEU A 527 6.42 -21.07 30.19
C LEU A 527 6.26 -19.71 30.88
N MET A 528 5.39 -19.60 31.87
CA MET A 528 5.19 -18.39 32.67
C MET A 528 6.50 -18.00 33.36
N LYS A 529 7.19 -18.98 33.95
CA LYS A 529 8.50 -18.75 34.58
C LYS A 529 9.51 -18.21 33.57
N LYS A 530 9.51 -18.73 32.34
CA LYS A 530 10.37 -18.23 31.26
C LYS A 530 10.01 -16.79 30.88
N CYS A 531 8.73 -16.47 30.73
CA CYS A 531 8.25 -15.13 30.41
C CYS A 531 8.71 -14.09 31.43
N VAL A 532 8.55 -14.40 32.73
CA VAL A 532 8.96 -13.51 33.82
C VAL A 532 10.49 -13.34 33.87
N LEU A 533 11.26 -14.38 33.60
CA LEU A 533 12.73 -14.31 33.60
C LEU A 533 13.29 -13.53 32.40
N GLU A 534 12.65 -13.64 31.23
CA GLU A 534 13.07 -12.98 29.99
C GLU A 534 12.42 -11.59 29.81
N ASN A 535 11.57 -11.18 30.75
CA ASN A 535 10.74 -9.97 30.68
C ASN A 535 9.93 -9.89 29.36
N ASN A 536 9.40 -11.04 28.94
CA ASN A 536 8.68 -11.18 27.68
C ASN A 536 7.21 -10.79 27.86
N GLN A 537 6.87 -9.59 27.39
CA GLN A 537 5.53 -9.00 27.49
C GLN A 537 4.61 -9.37 26.30
N SER A 538 5.05 -10.22 25.38
CA SER A 538 4.33 -10.49 24.12
C SER A 538 3.18 -11.50 24.24
N ILE A 539 3.08 -12.23 25.36
CA ILE A 539 2.09 -13.30 25.54
C ILE A 539 0.92 -12.77 26.37
N LYS A 540 -0.15 -12.30 25.71
CA LYS A 540 -1.35 -11.78 26.40
C LYS A 540 -1.97 -12.76 27.38
N ALA A 541 -1.92 -14.07 27.10
CA ALA A 541 -2.44 -15.11 28.01
C ALA A 541 -1.66 -15.21 29.33
N ALA A 542 -0.49 -14.57 29.43
CA ALA A 542 0.34 -14.57 30.63
C ALA A 542 0.07 -13.38 31.58
N ASP A 543 -0.71 -12.38 31.17
CA ASP A 543 -1.16 -11.28 32.04
C ASP A 543 -2.44 -11.72 32.76
N LEU A 544 -2.28 -12.44 33.86
CA LEU A 544 -3.36 -13.09 34.60
C LEU A 544 -4.09 -12.15 35.54
N ASP A 545 -3.51 -11.01 35.89
CA ASP A 545 -4.16 -9.97 36.68
C ASP A 545 -4.75 -8.80 35.86
N GLY A 546 -4.42 -8.72 34.57
CA GLY A 546 -4.94 -7.71 33.65
C GLY A 546 -4.24 -6.36 33.82
N SER A 547 -3.04 -6.34 34.40
CA SER A 547 -2.26 -5.13 34.65
C SER A 547 -1.58 -4.57 33.39
N GLY A 548 -1.52 -5.36 32.32
CA GLY A 548 -0.74 -5.07 31.12
C GLY A 548 0.75 -5.40 31.26
N SER A 549 1.16 -6.07 32.34
CA SER A 549 2.54 -6.50 32.58
C SER A 549 2.57 -7.95 33.05
N VAL A 550 3.49 -8.75 32.51
CA VAL A 550 3.74 -10.14 32.93
C VAL A 550 4.86 -10.16 33.98
N ASP A 551 4.52 -10.42 35.23
CA ASP A 551 5.47 -10.38 36.35
C ASP A 551 5.26 -11.48 37.42
N ALA A 552 5.85 -11.28 38.61
CA ALA A 552 5.78 -12.23 39.71
C ALA A 552 4.34 -12.44 40.25
N ILE A 553 3.44 -11.49 40.02
CA ILE A 553 2.02 -11.56 40.37
C ILE A 553 1.34 -12.62 39.48
N ASP A 554 1.56 -12.60 38.17
CA ASP A 554 1.02 -13.60 37.24
C ASP A 554 1.55 -15.00 37.54
N TYR A 555 2.87 -15.09 37.79
CA TYR A 555 3.47 -16.35 38.20
C TYR A 555 2.85 -16.92 39.49
N SER A 556 2.47 -16.04 40.43
CA SER A 556 1.77 -16.43 41.66
C SER A 556 0.33 -16.89 41.36
N LEU A 557 -0.36 -16.21 40.44
CA LEU A 557 -1.74 -16.54 40.05
C LEU A 557 -1.83 -17.90 39.37
N ILE A 558 -0.99 -18.21 38.38
CA ILE A 558 -1.00 -19.51 37.71
C ILE A 558 -0.71 -20.65 38.70
N LYS A 559 0.19 -20.42 39.67
CA LYS A 559 0.47 -21.40 40.72
C LYS A 559 -0.73 -21.61 41.64
N LYS A 560 -1.43 -20.54 42.03
CA LYS A 560 -2.67 -20.64 42.84
C LYS A 560 -3.75 -21.41 42.09
N TYR A 561 -3.88 -21.20 40.79
CA TYR A 561 -4.83 -21.90 39.93
C TYR A 561 -4.52 -23.39 39.87
N LEU A 562 -3.27 -23.78 39.59
CA LEU A 562 -2.84 -25.18 39.55
C LEU A 562 -2.95 -25.89 40.92
N LEU A 563 -2.90 -25.13 42.02
CA LEU A 563 -3.12 -25.65 43.39
C LEU A 563 -4.60 -25.67 43.80
N GLY A 564 -5.53 -25.26 42.92
CA GLY A 564 -6.96 -25.21 43.20
C GLY A 564 -7.36 -24.14 44.23
N GLN A 565 -6.49 -23.15 44.48
CA GLN A 565 -6.78 -22.05 45.41
C GLN A 565 -7.63 -20.96 44.78
N ILE A 566 -7.61 -20.85 43.46
CA ILE A 566 -8.50 -20.03 42.64
C ILE A 566 -9.02 -20.89 41.49
N THR A 567 -10.23 -20.61 41.02
CA THR A 567 -10.87 -21.32 39.91
C THR A 567 -10.92 -20.50 38.62
N GLU A 568 -10.50 -19.25 38.68
CA GLU A 568 -10.51 -18.28 37.58
C GLU A 568 -9.42 -17.22 37.81
N PHE A 569 -8.94 -16.60 36.73
CA PHE A 569 -7.97 -15.50 36.79
C PHE A 569 -8.66 -14.13 36.80
N PRO A 570 -8.09 -13.11 37.48
CA PRO A 570 -8.63 -11.75 37.49
C PRO A 570 -8.75 -11.08 36.11
N ALA A 571 -7.85 -11.34 35.16
CA ALA A 571 -7.81 -10.69 33.85
C ALA A 571 -9.04 -10.91 32.94
N GLY A 572 -9.95 -11.81 33.33
CA GLY A 572 -11.19 -12.13 32.61
C GLY A 572 -12.45 -11.42 33.13
N LYS A 573 -12.32 -10.40 34.00
CA LYS A 573 -13.46 -9.70 34.65
C LYS A 573 -13.72 -8.28 34.16
#